data_AF-A0A8S3FPF7-F1
#
_entry.id   AF-A0A8S3FPF7-F1
#
_cell.length_a   1.000
_cell.length_b   1.000
_cell.length_c   1.000
_cell.angle_alpha   90.00
_cell.angle_beta   90.00
_cell.angle_gamma   90.00
#
_symmetry.space_group_name_H-M   'P 1'
#
loop_
_entity.id
_entity.type
_entity.pdbx_description
1 polymer ?
#
loop_
_entity_poly.entity_id
_entity_poly.type
_entity_poly.pdbx_seq_one_letter_code
_entity_poly.pdbx_strand_id
1 'polypeptide(L)' 'VQVWNPAFDVTPAALITSIITEHGVFKPDELEEKLLSLQKKVST' A
#
# COMPACT_ATOMS: atom_id res chain seq x y z
N VAL A 1 13.52 -15.10 30.87
CA VAL A 1 12.73 -15.67 29.74
C VAL A 1 12.94 -14.78 28.54
N GLN A 2 13.31 -15.32 27.38
CA GLN A 2 13.33 -14.55 26.13
C GLN A 2 11.91 -14.57 25.56
N VAL A 3 11.37 -13.39 25.26
CA VAL A 3 10.00 -13.23 24.72
C VAL A 3 10.10 -12.55 23.37
N TRP A 4 9.40 -13.10 22.39
CA TRP A 4 9.24 -12.51 21.07
C TRP A 4 7.80 -12.01 20.92
N ASN A 5 7.64 -10.70 20.75
CA ASN A 5 6.36 -10.01 20.59
C ASN A 5 6.47 -8.92 19.51
N PRO A 6 6.56 -9.30 18.22
CA PRO A 6 6.59 -8.32 17.14
C PRO A 6 5.21 -7.64 17.03
N ALA A 7 5.22 -6.32 16.88
CA ALA A 7 3.98 -5.54 16.75
C ALA A 7 3.34 -5.67 15.36
N PHE A 8 4.13 -6.00 14.34
CA PHE A 8 3.70 -6.06 12.94
C PHE A 8 4.41 -7.19 12.19
N ASP A 9 3.82 -7.57 11.07
CA ASP A 9 4.41 -8.42 10.05
C ASP A 9 4.34 -7.73 8.67
N VAL A 10 4.85 -8.41 7.65
CA VAL A 10 4.84 -7.93 6.27
C VAL A 10 4.13 -8.96 5.41
N THR A 11 3.12 -8.53 4.66
CA THR A 11 2.44 -9.35 3.66
C THR A 11 3.06 -9.13 2.27
N PRO A 12 3.62 -10.16 1.61
CA PRO A 12 4.12 -10.04 0.25
C PRO A 12 3.04 -9.61 -0.75
N ALA A 13 3.41 -8.76 -1.71
CA ALA A 13 2.48 -8.19 -2.70
C ALA A 13 1.72 -9.25 -3.51
N ALA A 14 2.36 -10.38 -3.82
CA ALA A 14 1.75 -11.47 -4.57
C ALA A 14 0.54 -12.13 -3.86
N LEU A 15 0.36 -11.91 -2.56
CA LEU A 15 -0.78 -12.41 -1.78
C LEU A 15 -1.92 -11.39 -1.65
N ILE A 16 -1.73 -10.17 -2.15
CA ILE A 16 -2.71 -9.09 -2.05
C ILE A 16 -3.49 -8.99 -3.36
N THR A 17 -4.81 -9.16 -3.30
CA THR A 17 -5.68 -9.04 -4.49
C THR A 17 -5.86 -7.58 -4.93
N SER A 18 -6.08 -6.69 -3.96
CA SER A 18 -6.29 -5.26 -4.22
C SER A 18 -6.08 -4.43 -2.96
N ILE A 19 -5.68 -3.17 -3.14
CA ILE A 19 -5.55 -2.14 -2.09
C ILE A 19 -6.64 -1.10 -2.32
N ILE A 20 -7.46 -0.86 -1.29
CA ILE A 20 -8.58 0.08 -1.34
C ILE A 20 -8.14 1.39 -0.69
N THR A 21 -8.31 2.50 -1.39
CA THR A 21 -8.08 3.86 -0.89
C THR A 21 -9.29 4.74 -1.17
N GLU A 22 -9.28 5.96 -0.65
CA GLU A 22 -10.27 7.01 -0.94
C GLU A 22 -10.30 7.44 -2.42
N HIS A 23 -9.26 7.07 -3.18
CA HIS A 23 -9.10 7.41 -4.59
C HIS A 23 -9.43 6.25 -5.54
N GLY A 24 -9.76 5.07 -5.01
CA GLY A 24 -10.15 3.91 -5.80
C GLY A 24 -9.59 2.59 -5.28
N VAL A 25 -9.68 1.55 -6.12
CA VAL A 25 -9.18 0.21 -5.84
C VAL A 25 -8.06 -0.10 -6.83
N PHE A 26 -6.88 -0.47 -6.32
CA PHE A 26 -5.67 -0.65 -7.13
C PHE A 26 -5.04 -2.01 -6.90
N LYS A 27 -4.38 -2.56 -7.92
CA LYS A 27 -3.47 -3.68 -7.70
C LYS A 27 -2.17 -3.21 -7.02
N PRO A 28 -1.43 -4.10 -6.32
CA PRO A 28 -0.19 -3.73 -5.65
C PRO A 28 0.85 -3.05 -6.55
N ASP A 29 0.96 -3.49 -7.81
CA ASP A 29 1.90 -2.99 -8.82
C ASP A 29 1.49 -1.64 -9.44
N GLU A 30 0.22 -1.26 -9.33
CA GLU A 30 -0.30 0.00 -9.87
C GLU A 30 -0.25 1.14 -8.83
N LEU A 31 -0.17 0.82 -7.54
CA LEU A 31 -0.45 1.76 -6.46
C LEU A 31 0.48 2.98 -6.48
N GLU A 32 1.78 2.77 -6.67
CA GLU A 32 2.78 3.84 -6.63
C GLU A 32 2.55 4.89 -7.73
N GLU A 33 2.40 4.45 -8.98
CA GLU A 33 2.14 5.33 -10.12
C GLU A 33 0.85 6.15 -9.92
N LYS A 34 -0.22 5.48 -9.49
CA LYS A 34 -1.54 6.12 -9.29
C LYS A 34 -1.48 7.17 -8.20
N LEU A 35 -0.87 6.88 -7.04
CA LEU A 35 -0.76 7.84 -5.95
C LEU A 35 0.15 9.02 -6.30
N LEU A 36 1.30 8.79 -6.94
CA LEU A 36 2.19 9.86 -7.37
C LEU A 36 1.52 10.80 -8.39
N SER A 37 0.71 10.27 -9.29
CA SER A 37 -0.04 11.08 -10.25
C SER A 37 -1.08 12.00 -9.57
N LEU A 38 -1.67 11.54 -8.46
CA LEU A 38 -2.65 12.31 -7.68
C LEU A 38 -1.98 13.40 -6.85
N GLN A 39 -0.84 13.11 -6.22
CA GLN A 39 -0.07 14.09 -5.45
C GLN A 39 0.40 15.26 -6.33
N LYS A 40 0.81 14.98 -7.58
CA LYS A 40 1.23 16.03 -8.54
C LYS A 40 0.08 16.95 -8.94
N LYS A 41 -1.15 16.44 -9.06
CA LYS A 41 -2.34 17.25 -9.40
C LYS A 41 -2.71 18.25 -8.30
N VAL A 42 -2.38 17.97 -7.04
CA VAL A 42 -2.69 18.87 -5.91
C VAL A 42 -1.68 20.02 -5.82
N SER A 43 -0.47 19.83 -6.35
CA SER A 43 0.63 20.79 -6.24
C SER A 43 0.78 21.72 -7.46
N THR A 44 -0.22 21.72 -8.37
CA THR A 44 -0.30 22.62 -9.54
C THR A 44 -1.46 23.58 -9.37
#